data_AF-A0A4Y1ZY46-F1
#
_entry.id   AF-A0A4Y1ZY46-F1
#
_cell.length_a   1.000
_cell.length_b   1.000
_cell.length_c   1.000
_cell.angle_alpha   90.00
_cell.angle_beta   90.00
_cell.angle_gamma   90.00
#
_symmetry.space_group_name_H-M   'P 1'
#
loop_
_entity.id
_entity.type
_entity.pdbx_description
1 polymer ?
#
loop_
_entity_poly.entity_id
_entity_poly.type
_entity_poly.pdbx_seq_one_letter_code
_entity_poly.pdbx_strand_id
1 'polypeptide(L)' 'MSARYKYCIVPKCSNTTVTAPDKLFINVPKTYVIRKKWCKAMKRDPKLNPESSASSIRHVCGDHFD' A
#
# COMPACT_ATOMS: atom_id res chain seq x y z
N MET A 1 -5.20 20.09 10.47
CA MET A 1 -5.66 19.00 9.60
C MET A 1 -5.37 17.69 10.30
N SER A 2 -6.39 16.87 10.60
CA SER A 2 -6.14 15.54 11.20
C SER A 2 -5.42 14.66 10.16
N ALA A 3 -4.12 14.43 10.38
CA ALA A 3 -3.33 13.56 9.54
C ALA A 3 -3.83 12.12 9.74
N ARG A 4 -4.60 11.60 8.79
CA ARG A 4 -5.03 10.20 8.82
C ARG A 4 -3.80 9.31 8.81
N TYR A 5 -3.72 8.39 9.77
CA TYR A 5 -2.66 7.40 9.84
C TYR A 5 -2.65 6.55 8.57
N LYS A 6 -1.52 6.55 7.85
CA LYS A 6 -1.28 5.66 6.71
C LYS A 6 0.00 4.89 6.96
N TYR A 7 0.02 3.63 6.52
CA TYR A 7 1.19 2.78 6.56
C TYR A 7 1.48 2.21 5.17
N CYS A 8 2.76 1.98 4.88
CA CYS A 8 3.15 1.34 3.65
C CYS A 8 2.74 -0.13 3.70
N ILE A 9 2.05 -0.57 2.66
CA ILE A 9 1.60 -1.95 2.59
C ILE A 9 2.75 -2.91 2.26
N VAL A 10 3.84 -2.46 1.64
CA VAL A 10 4.94 -3.33 1.17
C VAL A 10 5.52 -4.14 2.33
N PRO A 11 5.67 -5.48 2.19
CA PRO A 11 6.25 -6.30 3.25
C PRO A 11 7.61 -5.77 3.70
N LYS A 12 7.85 -5.76 5.02
CA LYS A 12 9.07 -5.25 5.67
C LYS A 12 9.29 -3.74 5.55
N CYS A 13 8.37 -2.98 4.98
CA CYS A 13 8.43 -1.52 5.02
C CYS A 13 7.79 -1.00 6.33
N SER A 14 8.53 -0.19 7.09
CA SER A 14 8.08 0.42 8.35
C SER A 14 7.69 1.90 8.20
N ASN A 15 7.64 2.39 6.96
CA ASN A 15 7.22 3.77 6.67
C ASN A 15 5.74 3.95 6.98
N THR A 16 5.44 4.92 7.83
CA THR A 16 4.09 5.40 8.16
C THR A 16 4.08 6.92 8.08
N THR A 17 2.89 7.53 8.10
CA THR A 17 2.77 8.99 8.19
C THR A 17 3.30 9.56 9.51
N VAL A 18 3.59 8.71 10.51
CA VAL A 18 4.19 9.11 11.79
C VAL A 18 5.72 9.00 11.74
N THR A 19 6.24 7.89 11.22
CA THR A 19 7.69 7.63 11.13
C THR A 19 8.36 8.30 9.94
N ALA A 20 7.59 8.66 8.91
CA ALA A 20 8.06 9.30 7.71
C ALA A 20 7.00 10.30 7.17
N PRO A 21 6.80 11.43 7.88
CA PRO A 21 5.75 12.40 7.55
C PRO A 21 5.97 13.09 6.20
N ASP A 22 7.22 13.27 5.79
CA ASP A 22 7.58 13.95 4.53
C ASP A 22 7.48 13.05 3.30
N LYS A 23 7.26 11.75 3.49
CA LYS A 23 7.17 10.79 2.39
C LYS A 23 5.78 10.80 1.75
N LEU A 24 5.75 10.63 0.44
CA LEU A 24 4.51 10.43 -0.30
C LEU A 24 3.94 9.04 -0.01
N PHE A 25 2.63 8.97 0.23
CA PHE A 25 1.86 7.73 0.35
C PHE A 25 0.81 7.65 -0.76
N ILE A 26 1.08 6.83 -1.76
CA ILE A 26 0.26 6.66 -2.96
C ILE A 26 -0.83 5.62 -2.68
N ASN A 27 -2.07 5.91 -3.07
CA ASN A 27 -3.18 4.96 -2.94
C ASN A 27 -3.05 3.83 -3.98
N VAL A 28 -3.14 2.59 -3.52
CA VAL A 28 -3.21 1.42 -4.42
C VAL A 28 -4.57 1.45 -5.14
N PRO A 29 -4.60 1.48 -6.49
CA PRO A 29 -5.83 1.54 -7.27
C PRO A 29 -6.83 0.44 -6.89
N LYS A 30 -8.13 0.75 -6.94
CA LYS A 30 -9.21 -0.18 -6.57
C LYS A 30 -9.52 -1.23 -7.63
N THR A 31 -9.23 -0.93 -8.89
CA THR A 31 -9.47 -1.82 -10.02
C THR A 31 -8.74 -3.14 -9.83
N TYR A 32 -9.47 -4.26 -9.86
CA TYR A 32 -8.95 -5.61 -9.59
C TYR A 32 -7.70 -5.93 -10.41
N VAL A 33 -7.73 -5.66 -11.73
CA VAL A 33 -6.61 -5.95 -12.64
C VAL A 33 -5.33 -5.20 -12.24
N ILE A 34 -5.45 -3.92 -11.91
CA ILE A 34 -4.30 -3.09 -11.51
C ILE A 34 -3.83 -3.50 -10.12
N ARG A 35 -4.75 -3.67 -9.17
CA ARG A 35 -4.43 -4.10 -7.80
C ARG A 35 -3.71 -5.44 -7.77
N LYS A 36 -4.10 -6.39 -8.64
CA LYS A 36 -3.42 -7.68 -8.80
C LYS A 36 -1.96 -7.50 -9.25
N LYS A 37 -1.69 -6.60 -10.20
CA LYS A 37 -0.33 -6.27 -10.63
C LYS A 37 0.49 -5.67 -9.48
N TRP A 38 -0.09 -4.76 -8.71
CA TRP A 38 0.54 -4.15 -7.54
C TRP A 38 0.86 -5.19 -6.45
N CYS A 39 -0.11 -6.05 -6.09
CA CYS A 39 0.11 -7.15 -5.13
C CYS A 39 1.23 -8.08 -5.60
N LYS A 40 1.26 -8.43 -6.89
CA LYS A 40 2.32 -9.26 -7.48
C LYS A 40 3.69 -8.58 -7.37
N ALA A 41 3.80 -7.28 -7.67
CA ALA A 41 5.04 -6.52 -7.55
C ALA A 41 5.56 -6.50 -6.10
N MET A 42 4.65 -6.41 -5.13
CA MET A 42 4.98 -6.45 -3.70
C MET A 42 5.20 -7.87 -3.14
N LYS A 43 5.25 -8.90 -4.01
CA LYS A 43 5.36 -10.32 -3.64
C LYS A 43 4.29 -10.76 -2.63
N ARG A 44 3.10 -10.17 -2.69
CA ARG A 44 1.93 -10.65 -1.94
C ARG A 44 1.19 -11.69 -2.75
N ASP A 45 1.16 -12.91 -2.25
CA ASP A 45 0.34 -13.97 -2.83
C ASP A 45 -1.15 -13.67 -2.59
N PRO A 46 -1.97 -13.54 -3.65
CA PRO A 46 -3.41 -13.37 -3.51
C PRO A 46 -4.12 -14.58 -2.85
N LYS A 47 -3.51 -15.77 -2.83
CA LYS A 47 -4.02 -16.95 -2.11
C LYS A 47 -3.80 -16.84 -0.60
N LEU A 48 -2.68 -16.24 -0.17
CA LEU A 48 -2.35 -16.04 1.25
C LEU A 48 -2.97 -14.78 1.83
N ASN A 49 -3.40 -13.86 0.97
CA ASN A 49 -4.17 -12.67 1.34
C ASN A 49 -5.49 -12.68 0.56
N PRO A 50 -6.37 -13.67 0.83
CA PRO A 50 -7.66 -13.77 0.17
C PRO A 50 -8.42 -12.48 0.45
N GLU A 51 -8.56 -11.69 -0.62
CA GLU A 51 -9.17 -10.38 -0.61
C GLU A 51 -8.70 -9.48 0.54
N SER A 52 -7.57 -8.80 0.28
CA SER A 52 -7.56 -7.38 0.60
C SER A 52 -8.89 -6.77 0.15
N SER A 53 -9.83 -6.56 1.07
CA SER A 53 -11.20 -6.19 0.73
C SER A 53 -11.17 -5.07 -0.32
N ALA A 54 -11.94 -5.20 -1.39
CA ALA A 54 -11.96 -4.22 -2.47
C ALA A 54 -12.24 -2.79 -1.93
N SER A 55 -12.92 -2.72 -0.78
CA SER A 55 -13.25 -1.52 -0.01
C SER A 55 -12.07 -0.87 0.70
N SER A 56 -11.10 -1.63 1.24
CA SER A 56 -9.98 -1.06 2.01
C SER A 56 -9.02 -0.27 1.13
N ILE A 57 -8.75 0.98 1.53
CA ILE A 57 -7.69 1.80 0.94
C ILE A 57 -6.35 1.29 1.46
N ARG A 58 -5.41 1.08 0.54
CA ARG A 58 -4.05 0.64 0.83
C ARG A 58 -3.08 1.67 0.28
N HIS A 59 -1.94 1.84 0.93
CA HIS A 59 -0.95 2.85 0.56
C HIS A 59 0.41 2.21 0.30
N VAL A 60 1.17 2.74 -0.66
CA VAL A 60 2.58 2.43 -0.88
C VAL A 60 3.37 3.73 -0.73
N CYS A 61 4.52 3.68 -0.06
CA CYS A 61 5.34 4.88 0.10
C CYS A 61 6.16 5.16 -1.17
N GLY A 62 6.60 6.40 -1.35
CA GLY A 62 7.37 6.85 -2.51
C GLY A 62 8.66 6.06 -2.76
N ASP A 63 9.32 5.57 -1.71
CA ASP A 63 10.57 4.79 -1.78
C ASP A 63 10.50 3.50 -2.62
N HIS A 64 9.31 3.10 -3.07
CA HIS A 64 9.11 1.93 -3.93
C HIS A 64 8.86 2.28 -5.40
N PHE A 65 8.97 3.56 -5.76
CA PHE A 65 8.81 4.09 -7.12
C PHE A 65 10.06 4.91 -7.47
N ASP A 66 11.07 4.23 -8.02
CA ASP A 66 12.15 4.83 -8.79
C ASP A 66 11.83 4.76 -10.30
#